data_AF-A0A4Q2X9V0-F1
#
_entry.id   AF-A0A4Q2X9V0-F1
#
_cell.length_a   1.000
_cell.length_b   1.000
_cell.length_c   1.000
_cell.angle_alpha   90.00
_cell.angle_beta   90.00
_cell.angle_gamma   90.00
#
_symmetry.space_group_name_H-M   'P 1'
#
loop_
_entity.id
_entity.type
_entity.pdbx_description
1 polymer ?
#
loop_
_entity_poly.entity_id
_entity_poly.type
_entity_poly.pdbx_seq_one_letter_code
_entity_poly.pdbx_strand_id
1 'polypeptide(L)'
;MSSHLKRVESLGTFRFKLAWNGTPVEVPFGDDGDVLLLTPTRDRKEGEKRGYNWNVKVELKSGSLYGVPEGQVINLAPLEGYQSSIDIGFNRGATKWSGSIGRADAVLLTDKGKYGRVDLKIHSDREDGAPSGLAHIYLNSSGARNLE
;
A
#
# COMPACT_ATOMS: atom_id res chain seq x y z
N MET A 1 15.00 -35.31 -6.95
CA MET A 1 13.84 -34.56 -6.42
C MET A 1 13.99 -33.12 -6.88
N SER A 2 13.20 -32.69 -7.86
CA SER A 2 13.24 -31.30 -8.35
C SER A 2 12.46 -30.44 -7.35
N SER A 3 13.13 -29.61 -6.56
CA SER A 3 12.45 -28.59 -5.76
C SER A 3 11.90 -27.56 -6.73
N HIS A 4 10.61 -27.67 -7.05
CA HIS A 4 9.89 -26.55 -7.64
C HIS A 4 9.82 -25.46 -6.57
N LEU A 5 10.84 -24.60 -6.55
CA LEU A 5 10.75 -23.29 -5.90
C LEU A 5 9.52 -22.61 -6.51
N LYS A 6 8.41 -22.58 -5.75
CA LYS A 6 7.24 -21.80 -6.13
C LYS A 6 7.69 -20.34 -6.21
N ARG A 7 7.63 -19.80 -7.41
CA ARG A 7 7.94 -18.40 -7.69
C ARG A 7 6.87 -17.51 -7.07
N VAL A 8 7.24 -16.27 -6.80
CA VAL A 8 6.28 -15.24 -6.41
C VAL A 8 5.29 -15.04 -7.57
N GLU A 9 4.01 -15.05 -7.24
CA GLU A 9 2.93 -14.90 -8.22
C GLU A 9 2.39 -13.47 -8.17
N SER A 10 2.17 -12.87 -9.34
CA SER A 10 1.41 -11.62 -9.42
C SER A 10 -0.08 -11.92 -9.29
N LEU A 11 -0.72 -11.35 -8.27
CA LEU A 11 -2.16 -11.45 -8.06
C LEU A 11 -2.95 -10.40 -8.86
N GLY A 12 -2.23 -9.52 -9.58
CA GLY A 12 -2.80 -8.53 -10.47
C GLY A 12 -2.69 -7.09 -9.97
N THR A 13 -3.41 -6.21 -10.66
CA THR A 13 -3.49 -4.78 -10.38
C THR A 13 -4.90 -4.40 -9.98
N PHE A 14 -5.06 -3.87 -8.78
CA PHE A 14 -6.33 -3.47 -8.21
C PHE A 14 -6.48 -1.96 -8.28
N ARG A 15 -7.57 -1.49 -8.88
CA ARG A 15 -7.90 -0.07 -8.93
C ARG A 15 -8.84 0.26 -7.79
N PHE A 16 -8.62 1.38 -7.11
CA PHE A 16 -9.49 1.83 -6.03
C PHE A 16 -9.76 3.32 -6.11
N LYS A 17 -10.90 3.72 -5.55
CA LYS A 17 -11.26 5.11 -5.26
C LYS A 17 -11.51 5.23 -3.78
N LEU A 18 -11.01 6.29 -3.19
CA LEU A 18 -11.01 6.56 -1.77
C LEU A 18 -11.91 7.77 -1.50
N ALA A 19 -12.58 7.80 -0.35
CA ALA A 19 -13.32 8.98 0.11
C ALA A 19 -12.60 9.57 1.31
N TRP A 20 -12.19 10.84 1.23
CA TRP A 20 -11.46 11.51 2.32
C TRP A 20 -12.20 11.39 3.64
N ASN A 21 -11.47 11.01 4.70
CA ASN A 21 -11.99 10.91 6.07
C ASN A 21 -13.24 10.00 6.19
N GLY A 22 -13.40 9.04 5.26
CA GLY A 22 -14.51 8.10 5.21
C GLY A 22 -14.15 6.70 5.70
N THR A 23 -15.01 5.73 5.39
CA THR A 23 -14.76 4.31 5.67
C THR A 23 -13.53 3.80 4.90
N PRO A 24 -12.70 2.92 5.50
CA PRO A 24 -11.61 2.28 4.78
C PRO A 24 -12.08 1.58 3.52
N VAL A 25 -11.29 1.65 2.46
CA VAL A 25 -11.54 0.90 1.23
C VAL A 25 -10.84 -0.44 1.32
N GLU A 26 -11.59 -1.51 1.09
CA GLU A 26 -11.09 -2.88 1.08
C GLU A 26 -10.60 -3.26 -0.32
N VAL A 27 -9.36 -3.73 -0.41
CA VAL A 27 -8.79 -4.34 -1.62
C VAL A 27 -8.53 -5.82 -1.30
N PRO A 28 -9.48 -6.71 -1.61
CA PRO A 28 -9.30 -8.14 -1.41
C PRO A 28 -8.29 -8.70 -2.43
N PHE A 29 -7.46 -9.63 -2.01
CA PHE A 29 -6.47 -10.29 -2.85
C PHE A 29 -6.20 -11.73 -2.40
N GLY A 30 -5.71 -12.54 -3.35
CA GLY A 30 -5.41 -13.95 -3.13
C GLY A 30 -6.66 -14.80 -2.89
N ASP A 31 -6.48 -16.12 -2.95
CA ASP A 31 -7.58 -17.07 -2.73
C ASP A 31 -7.94 -17.23 -1.25
N ASP A 32 -7.11 -16.67 -0.38
CA ASP A 32 -7.17 -16.83 1.06
C ASP A 32 -8.04 -15.79 1.77
N GLY A 33 -8.60 -14.84 1.02
CA GLY A 33 -9.43 -13.77 1.56
C GLY A 33 -8.64 -12.69 2.29
N ASP A 34 -7.35 -12.51 1.95
CA ASP A 34 -6.54 -11.42 2.49
C ASP A 34 -7.05 -10.08 1.97
N VAL A 35 -7.00 -9.04 2.81
CA VAL A 35 -7.57 -7.72 2.48
C VAL A 35 -6.61 -6.61 2.89
N LEU A 36 -6.24 -5.76 1.94
CA LEU A 36 -5.63 -4.47 2.24
C LEU A 36 -6.74 -3.45 2.57
N LEU A 37 -6.59 -2.73 3.67
CA LEU A 37 -7.45 -1.62 4.05
C LEU A 37 -6.72 -0.31 3.78
N LEU A 38 -7.39 0.60 3.07
CA LEU A 38 -6.87 1.91 2.70
C LEU A 38 -7.72 2.99 3.34
N THR A 39 -7.16 3.71 4.31
CA THR A 39 -7.87 4.74 5.07
C THR A 39 -7.29 6.13 4.76
N PRO A 40 -7.95 6.91 3.89
CA PRO A 40 -7.49 8.25 3.52
C PRO A 40 -7.84 9.28 4.59
N THR A 41 -6.87 10.12 4.93
CA THR A 41 -7.03 11.29 5.79
C THR A 41 -6.55 12.54 5.08
N ARG A 42 -7.29 13.63 5.28
CA ARG A 42 -6.97 14.95 4.75
C ARG A 42 -7.03 15.98 5.86
N ASP A 43 -5.96 16.73 6.00
CA ASP A 43 -5.90 17.91 6.87
C ASP A 43 -5.86 19.18 6.02
N ARG A 44 -6.93 19.98 6.14
CA ARG A 44 -7.08 21.30 5.51
C ARG A 44 -7.28 22.32 6.61
N LYS A 45 -6.39 23.31 6.69
CA LYS A 45 -6.57 24.42 7.63
C LYS A 45 -7.71 25.34 7.19
N GLU A 46 -8.51 25.78 8.15
CA GLU A 46 -9.60 26.72 7.93
C GLU A 46 -9.08 28.02 7.30
N GLY A 47 -9.76 28.51 6.26
CA GLY A 47 -9.37 29.72 5.52
C GLY A 47 -8.36 29.48 4.37
N GLU A 48 -7.78 28.29 4.22
CA GLU A 48 -6.84 28.02 3.14
C GLU A 48 -7.56 27.71 1.82
N LYS A 49 -7.34 28.59 0.85
CA LYS A 49 -7.92 28.49 -0.49
C LYS A 49 -7.24 27.46 -1.39
N ARG A 50 -6.03 26.98 -1.05
CA ARG A 50 -5.24 26.01 -1.85
C ARG A 50 -4.34 25.14 -0.98
N GLY A 51 -4.23 23.86 -1.30
CA GLY A 51 -3.36 22.94 -0.58
C GLY A 51 -4.07 22.17 0.53
N TYR A 52 -3.66 20.93 0.74
CA TYR A 52 -3.92 20.16 1.97
C TYR A 52 -2.81 19.12 2.16
N ASN A 53 -2.53 18.77 3.41
CA ASN A 53 -1.77 17.56 3.71
C ASN A 53 -2.71 16.37 3.55
N TRP A 54 -2.21 15.27 3.00
CA TRP A 54 -2.96 14.04 2.99
C TRP A 54 -2.08 12.86 3.37
N ASN A 55 -2.72 11.86 3.95
CA ASN A 55 -2.12 10.60 4.30
C ASN A 55 -3.11 9.47 4.00
N VAL A 56 -2.64 8.34 3.54
CA VAL A 56 -3.39 7.10 3.42
C VAL A 56 -2.71 6.09 4.30
N LYS A 57 -3.40 5.72 5.39
CA LYS A 57 -2.99 4.60 6.22
C LYS A 57 -3.32 3.32 5.47
N VAL A 58 -2.32 2.45 5.34
CA VAL A 58 -2.41 1.15 4.69
C VAL A 58 -2.28 0.08 5.75
N GLU A 59 -3.22 -0.84 5.78
CA GLU A 59 -3.27 -1.94 6.74
C GLU A 59 -3.49 -3.26 6.01
N LEU A 60 -2.93 -4.34 6.53
CA LEU A 60 -3.31 -5.69 6.14
C LEU A 60 -4.25 -6.25 7.22
N LYS A 61 -5.52 -6.47 6.88
CA LYS A 61 -6.58 -6.82 7.83
C LYS A 61 -6.24 -8.03 8.70
N SER A 62 -5.58 -9.03 8.11
CA SER A 62 -5.12 -10.25 8.75
C SER A 62 -3.62 -10.47 8.51
N GLY A 63 -2.80 -9.57 9.01
CA GLY A 63 -1.35 -9.68 8.87
C GLY A 63 -0.62 -8.42 9.28
N SER A 64 0.56 -8.23 8.70
CA SER A 64 1.42 -7.10 8.98
C SER A 64 2.23 -6.69 7.76
N LEU A 65 2.72 -5.46 7.79
CA LEU A 65 3.38 -4.78 6.70
C LEU A 65 4.77 -4.33 7.13
N TYR A 66 5.73 -4.40 6.22
CA TYR A 66 7.00 -3.72 6.36
C TYR A 66 7.10 -2.66 5.26
N GLY A 67 7.21 -1.39 5.64
CA GLY A 67 7.38 -0.29 4.69
C GLY A 67 8.79 -0.30 4.10
N VAL A 68 8.90 -0.38 2.77
CA VAL A 68 10.19 -0.33 2.09
C VAL A 68 10.64 1.13 2.00
N PRO A 69 11.85 1.47 2.49
CA PRO A 69 12.37 2.82 2.35
C PRO A 69 12.50 3.24 0.88
N GLU A 70 12.23 4.51 0.58
CA GLU A 70 12.28 5.02 -0.79
C GLU A 70 13.64 4.75 -1.45
N GLY A 71 13.61 4.24 -2.68
CA GLY A 71 14.81 3.92 -3.47
C GLY A 71 15.47 2.58 -3.11
N GLN A 72 14.95 1.84 -2.12
CA GLN A 72 15.43 0.49 -1.84
C GLN A 72 14.66 -0.57 -2.64
N VAL A 73 15.39 -1.61 -3.05
CA VAL A 73 14.82 -2.79 -3.69
C VAL A 73 14.96 -3.95 -2.71
N ILE A 74 13.84 -4.62 -2.39
CA ILE A 74 13.82 -5.75 -1.46
C ILE A 74 13.39 -7.01 -2.21
N ASN A 75 14.33 -7.95 -2.31
CA ASN A 75 14.10 -9.26 -2.96
C ASN A 75 13.85 -10.37 -1.93
N LEU A 76 14.16 -10.11 -0.66
CA LEU A 76 13.94 -11.04 0.44
C LEU A 76 13.20 -10.32 1.57
N ALA A 77 12.02 -10.81 1.93
CA ALA A 77 11.19 -10.29 2.99
C ALA A 77 11.99 -10.20 4.30
N PRO A 78 11.97 -9.10 5.08
CA PRO A 78 12.66 -9.00 6.36
C PRO A 78 12.19 -10.03 7.39
N LEU A 79 12.98 -10.25 8.46
CA LEU A 79 12.57 -11.07 9.61
C LEU A 79 11.83 -10.28 10.69
N GLU A 80 12.07 -8.97 10.74
CA GLU A 80 11.59 -8.08 11.78
C GLU A 80 11.21 -6.71 11.20
N GLY A 81 10.64 -5.84 12.03
CA GLY A 81 10.21 -4.50 11.63
C GLY A 81 8.84 -4.44 10.98
N TYR A 82 8.09 -5.54 10.96
CA TYR A 82 6.69 -5.55 10.54
C TYR A 82 5.82 -4.77 11.53
N GLN A 83 4.84 -4.06 11.00
CA GLN A 83 3.91 -3.20 11.72
C GLN A 83 2.49 -3.53 11.26
N SER A 84 1.49 -3.20 12.07
CA SER A 84 0.07 -3.36 11.68
C SER A 84 -0.33 -2.44 10.53
N SER A 85 0.37 -1.32 10.35
CA SER A 85 0.10 -0.35 9.31
C SER A 85 1.33 0.39 8.84
N ILE A 86 1.25 0.97 7.64
CA ILE A 86 2.18 2.00 7.16
C ILE A 86 1.40 3.22 6.68
N ASP A 87 2.04 4.38 6.65
CA ASP A 87 1.43 5.63 6.22
C ASP A 87 2.06 6.10 4.90
N ILE A 88 1.21 6.43 3.93
CA ILE A 88 1.61 6.99 2.64
C ILE A 88 1.00 8.38 2.53
N GLY A 89 1.82 9.41 2.55
CA GLY A 89 1.31 10.77 2.54
C GLY A 89 2.11 11.73 1.69
N PHE A 90 1.53 12.91 1.54
CA PHE A 90 2.16 14.05 0.90
C PHE A 90 1.95 15.29 1.78
N ASN A 91 3.05 15.98 2.06
CA ASN A 91 3.01 17.26 2.74
C ASN A 91 2.84 18.39 1.72
N ARG A 92 1.95 19.33 2.03
CA ARG A 92 1.62 20.51 1.21
C ARG A 92 2.84 21.33 0.76
N GLY A 93 3.94 21.29 1.50
CA GLY A 93 5.18 21.99 1.17
C GLY A 93 6.01 21.35 0.05
N ALA A 94 5.66 20.15 -0.40
CA ALA A 94 6.37 19.49 -1.49
C ALA A 94 5.96 20.09 -2.85
N THR A 95 6.96 20.29 -3.72
CA THR A 95 6.95 21.18 -4.91
C THR A 95 5.88 20.89 -5.98
N LYS A 96 5.10 19.81 -5.86
CA LYS A 96 4.11 19.36 -6.86
C LYS A 96 2.79 18.96 -6.19
N TRP A 97 1.99 19.94 -5.78
CA TRP A 97 0.69 19.70 -5.16
C TRP A 97 -0.43 19.34 -6.18
N SER A 98 -0.39 19.89 -7.41
CA SER A 98 -1.34 19.48 -8.46
C SER A 98 -0.84 18.20 -9.12
N GLY A 99 -1.52 17.07 -8.88
CA GLY A 99 -1.11 15.76 -9.39
C GLY A 99 -0.04 15.07 -8.54
N SER A 100 0.00 15.35 -7.23
CA SER A 100 0.85 14.61 -6.29
C SER A 100 0.56 13.12 -6.38
N ILE A 101 1.60 12.34 -6.63
CA ILE A 101 1.54 10.88 -6.63
C ILE A 101 2.26 10.43 -5.37
N GLY A 102 1.53 9.86 -4.42
CA GLY A 102 2.16 9.07 -3.35
C GLY A 102 2.50 7.70 -3.90
N ARG A 103 3.71 7.24 -3.63
CA ARG A 103 4.16 5.88 -3.91
C ARG A 103 4.69 5.26 -2.65
N ALA A 104 4.41 3.99 -2.45
CA ALA A 104 5.09 3.20 -1.44
C ALA A 104 5.15 1.76 -1.89
N ASP A 105 6.27 1.12 -1.59
CA ASP A 105 6.43 -0.31 -1.71
C ASP A 105 6.41 -0.89 -0.30
N ALA A 106 5.75 -2.04 -0.13
CA ALA A 106 5.67 -2.70 1.18
C ALA A 106 5.77 -4.21 1.03
N VAL A 107 6.38 -4.85 2.02
CA VAL A 107 6.38 -6.31 2.15
C VAL A 107 5.18 -6.72 3.01
N LEU A 108 4.44 -7.71 2.54
CA LEU A 108 3.30 -8.30 3.23
C LEU A 108 3.77 -9.53 4.03
N LEU A 109 3.28 -9.69 5.26
CA LEU A 109 3.28 -10.93 6.01
C LEU A 109 1.86 -11.24 6.47
N THR A 110 1.21 -12.20 5.81
CA THR A 110 -0.13 -12.67 6.18
C THR A 110 -0.10 -13.48 7.46
N ASP A 111 -1.23 -13.57 8.16
CA ASP A 111 -1.42 -14.44 9.33
C ASP A 111 -1.21 -15.94 9.00
N LYS A 112 -1.41 -16.32 7.74
CA LYS A 112 -1.12 -17.64 7.17
C LYS A 112 0.37 -17.89 6.90
N GLY A 113 1.25 -16.95 7.24
CA GLY A 113 2.71 -17.09 7.08
C GLY A 113 3.19 -16.95 5.64
N LYS A 114 2.39 -16.34 4.75
CA LYS A 114 2.80 -16.02 3.38
C LYS A 114 3.43 -14.63 3.32
N TYR A 115 4.53 -14.54 2.59
CA TYR A 115 5.19 -13.28 2.27
C TYR A 115 4.77 -12.79 0.89
N GLY A 116 4.71 -11.48 0.72
CA GLY A 116 4.41 -10.86 -0.56
C GLY A 116 4.98 -9.45 -0.65
N ARG A 117 4.73 -8.78 -1.76
CA ARG A 117 4.99 -7.34 -1.89
C ARG A 117 3.76 -6.66 -2.48
N VAL A 118 3.57 -5.40 -2.10
CA VAL A 118 2.59 -4.53 -2.72
C VAL A 118 3.27 -3.23 -3.14
N ASP A 119 3.02 -2.84 -4.39
CA ASP A 119 3.43 -1.55 -4.94
C ASP A 119 2.19 -0.67 -5.02
N LEU A 120 2.15 0.40 -4.23
CA LEU A 120 1.02 1.32 -4.12
C LEU A 120 1.31 2.62 -4.86
N LYS A 121 0.33 3.06 -5.64
CA LYS A 121 0.36 4.35 -6.33
C LYS A 121 -0.96 5.07 -6.11
N ILE A 122 -0.91 6.20 -5.41
CA ILE A 122 -2.08 6.99 -5.03
C ILE A 122 -2.00 8.36 -5.67
N HIS A 123 -3.07 8.72 -6.36
CA HIS A 123 -3.30 9.99 -7.03
C HIS A 123 -4.33 10.79 -6.25
N SER A 124 -3.98 12.01 -5.88
CA SER A 124 -4.90 12.98 -5.30
C SER A 124 -5.32 13.97 -6.38
N ASP A 125 -6.51 13.81 -6.94
CA ASP A 125 -7.09 14.78 -7.87
C ASP A 125 -7.45 16.08 -7.12
N ARG A 126 -7.33 17.23 -7.81
CA ARG A 126 -7.36 18.59 -7.25
C ARG A 126 -8.47 18.84 -6.21
N GLU A 127 -8.14 19.70 -5.24
CA GLU A 127 -8.95 20.47 -4.26
C GLU A 127 -10.16 19.80 -3.58
N ASP A 128 -11.03 19.07 -4.28
CA ASP A 128 -12.15 18.26 -3.74
C ASP A 128 -12.31 16.89 -4.44
N GLY A 129 -11.31 16.45 -5.22
CA GLY A 129 -11.28 15.13 -5.84
C GLY A 129 -11.08 14.01 -4.82
N ALA A 130 -11.85 12.94 -4.98
CA ALA A 130 -11.62 11.67 -4.30
C ALA A 130 -10.25 11.09 -4.74
N PRO A 131 -9.34 10.75 -3.80
CA PRO A 131 -8.09 10.12 -4.18
C PRO A 131 -8.39 8.77 -4.84
N SER A 132 -7.57 8.39 -5.80
CA SER A 132 -7.69 7.10 -6.48
C SER A 132 -6.32 6.51 -6.69
N GLY A 133 -6.25 5.20 -6.90
CA GLY A 133 -4.95 4.57 -6.98
C GLY A 133 -4.97 3.16 -7.54
N LEU A 134 -3.76 2.61 -7.56
CA LEU A 134 -3.45 1.27 -7.99
C LEU A 134 -2.68 0.57 -6.87
N ALA A 135 -3.02 -0.70 -6.62
CA ALA A 135 -2.22 -1.63 -5.85
C ALA A 135 -1.80 -2.77 -6.78
N HIS A 136 -0.51 -2.97 -6.94
CA HIS A 136 0.04 -4.15 -7.62
C HIS A 136 0.49 -5.13 -6.55
N ILE A 137 -0.12 -6.30 -6.48
CA ILE A 137 0.13 -7.26 -5.38
C ILE A 137 0.79 -8.51 -5.94
N TYR A 138 1.82 -8.95 -5.23
CA TYR A 138 2.55 -10.17 -5.48
C TYR A 138 2.59 -10.99 -4.20
N LEU A 139 2.40 -12.31 -4.30
CA LEU A 139 2.39 -13.20 -3.14
C LEU A 139 3.21 -14.47 -3.40
N ASN A 140 4.01 -14.85 -2.42
CA ASN A 140 4.67 -16.15 -2.38
C ASN A 140 3.80 -17.15 -1.62
N SER A 141 3.03 -17.94 -2.36
CA SER A 141 2.10 -18.92 -1.78
C SER A 141 2.78 -20.05 -1.00
N SER A 142 4.11 -20.22 -1.12
CA SER A 142 4.86 -21.21 -0.35
C SER A 142 5.21 -20.78 1.07
N GLY A 143 5.07 -19.49 1.40
CA GLY A 143 5.58 -18.94 2.66
C GLY A 143 7.09 -18.69 2.66
N ALA A 144 7.79 -18.94 1.54
CA ALA A 144 9.17 -18.54 1.40
C ALA A 144 9.29 -17.00 1.37
N ARG A 145 10.38 -16.49 1.93
CA ARG A 145 10.67 -15.05 2.02
C ARG A 145 11.12 -14.43 0.71
N ASN A 146 11.37 -15.21 -0.34
CA ASN A 146 11.76 -14.68 -1.65
C ASN A 146 10.59 -13.91 -2.27
N LEU A 147 10.85 -12.71 -2.78
CA LEU A 147 9.86 -11.77 -3.32
C LEU A 147 9.94 -11.60 -4.85
N GLU A 148 10.78 -12.38 -5.52
CA GLU A 148 10.93 -12.47 -6.98
C GLU A 148 10.50 -13.84 -7.56
#